data_AF-A0A844ZVL6-F1
#
_entry.id   AF-A0A844ZVL6-F1
#
_cell.length_a   1.000
_cell.length_b   1.000
_cell.length_c   1.000
_cell.angle_alpha   90.00
_cell.angle_beta   90.00
_cell.angle_gamma   90.00
#
_symmetry.space_group_name_H-M   'P 1'
#
loop_
_entity.id
_entity.type
_entity.pdbx_description
1 polymer ?
#
loop_
_entity_poly.entity_id
_entity_poly.type
_entity_poly.pdbx_seq_one_letter_code
_entity_poly.pdbx_strand_id
1 'polypeptide(L)'
;MMEQNGLLDSDTDQRALTLQARLVKDRAKLAEGAERAGLFAESAAIYAKAGAIDNGSYPLINAASLYLLAGQKAQSEKLARDVLKALDENPDEAETPYWLGATRAEALLLLGEQAQARAALRGAVTKQPAAWEDHAATIGQFELLCAELGCDAAWLDQLRPPSAVHFSGIMNVAQSDEAAPRQISEWLERENIGFGFGALAAGSDIWIGEALLARGAQLHVILPCDRATFRAASVTIVDDAWGPRFDRLMDQAESICCLDHADAPDAAAVERGDAVAAGMAQHSATQLRANARRLRIVGSNDAISDPGEAAILKARRKGDRAPSRPATASGSLRAAVLSASGLEIFGSLADAWAAMGARAESCAVDWIVSHSDEIPAPVPERLSAMLECAVPGQCVATHAAGYGLLGSGFDLRVESAGDMRWAGGLMPLYALF
;
A
#
# COMPACT_ATOMS: atom_id res chain seq x y z
N MET A 1 14.92 24.47 7.61
CA MET A 1 13.62 23.78 7.73
C MET A 1 13.37 23.27 9.15
N MET A 2 14.33 22.61 9.84
CA MET A 2 14.13 22.15 11.23
C MET A 2 14.36 23.26 12.28
N GLU A 3 15.46 24.02 12.20
CA GLU A 3 15.67 25.19 13.09
C GLU A 3 14.56 26.24 12.97
N GLN A 4 14.03 26.44 11.76
CA GLN A 4 12.96 27.39 11.47
C GLN A 4 11.63 27.03 12.17
N ASN A 5 11.47 25.80 12.65
CA ASN A 5 10.25 25.33 13.31
C ASN A 5 10.48 24.92 14.78
N GLY A 6 11.66 25.15 15.36
CA GLY A 6 11.93 24.92 16.79
C GLY A 6 11.80 23.48 17.26
N LEU A 7 11.85 22.51 16.35
CA LEU A 7 11.75 21.08 16.65
C LEU A 7 13.17 20.48 16.62
N LEU A 8 13.76 20.32 17.81
CA LEU A 8 15.06 19.70 18.09
C LEU A 8 16.29 20.59 17.79
N ASP A 9 17.35 20.45 18.60
CA ASP A 9 18.66 21.05 18.30
C ASP A 9 19.29 20.28 17.13
N SER A 10 19.26 20.87 15.94
CA SER A 10 19.69 20.23 14.69
C SER A 10 21.17 19.86 14.67
N ASP A 11 21.98 20.33 15.62
CA ASP A 11 23.41 20.07 15.65
C ASP A 11 23.87 19.08 16.72
N THR A 12 23.10 18.88 17.78
CA THR A 12 23.54 18.05 18.91
C THR A 12 22.55 16.95 19.32
N ASP A 13 21.31 16.98 18.82
CA ASP A 13 20.32 15.94 19.08
C ASP A 13 20.43 14.81 18.03
N GLN A 14 20.65 13.58 18.50
CA GLN A 14 20.81 12.41 17.64
C GLN A 14 19.57 12.13 16.77
N ARG A 15 18.36 12.35 17.29
CA ARG A 15 17.10 12.13 16.56
C ARG A 15 16.91 13.19 15.48
N ALA A 16 17.27 14.44 15.78
CA ALA A 16 17.25 15.54 14.81
C ALA A 16 18.18 15.24 13.63
N LEU A 17 19.44 14.87 13.94
CA LEU A 17 20.44 14.51 12.95
C LEU A 17 19.99 13.30 12.11
N THR A 18 19.43 12.27 12.75
CA THR A 18 18.91 11.08 12.05
C THR A 18 17.78 11.45 11.08
N LEU A 19 16.83 12.29 11.51
CA LEU A 19 15.73 12.75 10.66
C LEU A 19 16.25 13.61 9.50
N GLN A 20 17.16 14.54 9.76
CA GLN A 20 17.80 15.36 8.74
C GLN A 20 18.51 14.48 7.70
N ALA A 21 19.32 13.51 8.16
CA ALA A 21 20.03 12.60 7.28
C ALA A 21 19.07 11.76 6.42
N ARG A 22 17.93 11.32 6.99
CA ARG A 22 16.88 10.61 6.26
C ARG A 22 16.26 11.47 5.14
N LEU A 23 15.94 12.74 5.42
CA LEU A 23 15.42 13.65 4.40
C LEU A 23 16.42 13.88 3.25
N VAL A 24 17.71 14.05 3.57
CA VAL A 24 18.77 14.19 2.55
C VAL A 24 18.92 12.88 1.76
N LYS A 25 18.84 11.71 2.41
CA LYS A 25 18.86 10.38 1.75
C LYS A 25 17.69 10.23 0.79
N ASP A 26 16.49 10.64 1.18
CA ASP A 26 15.31 10.55 0.32
C ASP A 26 15.37 11.51 -0.88
N ARG A 27 15.93 12.72 -0.70
CA ARG A 27 16.27 13.60 -1.81
C ARG A 27 17.32 12.98 -2.73
N ALA A 28 18.35 12.33 -2.18
CA ALA A 28 19.38 11.66 -2.97
C ALA A 28 18.82 10.53 -3.84
N LYS A 29 17.81 9.78 -3.37
CA LYS A 29 17.13 8.74 -4.17
C LYS A 29 16.41 9.28 -5.40
N LEU A 30 16.02 10.56 -5.39
CA LEU A 30 15.35 11.24 -6.51
C LEU A 30 16.33 11.96 -7.44
N ALA A 31 17.58 12.17 -7.01
CA ALA A 31 18.61 12.84 -7.80
C ALA A 31 19.33 11.85 -8.72
N GLU A 32 20.13 12.38 -9.66
CA GLU A 32 20.95 11.59 -10.58
C GLU A 32 22.40 12.07 -10.61
N GLY A 33 23.30 11.23 -11.14
CA GLY A 33 24.69 11.57 -11.40
C GLY A 33 25.46 12.13 -10.19
N ALA A 34 26.20 13.22 -10.41
CA ALA A 34 27.07 13.82 -9.40
C ALA A 34 26.28 14.46 -8.23
N GLU A 35 25.08 14.99 -8.47
CA GLU A 35 24.23 15.53 -7.40
C GLU A 35 23.83 14.42 -6.43
N ARG A 36 23.41 13.26 -6.97
CA ARG A 36 23.06 12.08 -6.17
C ARG A 36 24.20 11.65 -5.26
N ALA A 37 25.41 11.51 -5.80
CA ALA A 37 26.58 11.13 -5.02
C ALA A 37 26.92 12.17 -3.94
N GLY A 38 26.79 13.46 -4.25
CA GLY A 38 26.98 14.55 -3.30
C GLY A 38 25.98 14.53 -2.14
N LEU A 39 24.69 14.33 -2.44
CA LEU A 39 23.64 14.23 -1.42
C LEU A 39 23.80 12.97 -0.55
N PHE A 40 24.23 11.84 -1.12
CA PHE A 40 24.56 10.66 -0.32
C PHE A 40 25.75 10.92 0.62
N ALA A 41 26.80 11.60 0.15
CA ALA A 41 27.94 11.96 1.01
C ALA A 41 27.53 12.91 2.14
N GLU A 42 26.66 13.89 1.86
CA GLU A 42 26.10 14.80 2.86
C GLU A 42 25.29 14.03 3.91
N SER A 43 24.36 13.17 3.47
CA SER A 43 23.56 12.33 4.37
C SER A 43 24.44 11.40 5.21
N ALA A 44 25.47 10.79 4.61
CA ALA A 44 26.41 9.91 5.30
C ALA A 44 27.15 10.65 6.44
N ALA A 45 27.59 11.89 6.20
CA ALA A 45 28.27 12.70 7.20
C ALA A 45 27.36 13.04 8.39
N ILE A 46 26.08 13.34 8.14
CA ILE A 46 25.10 13.63 9.19
C ILE A 46 24.81 12.36 10.02
N TYR A 47 24.62 11.21 9.38
CA TYR A 47 24.48 9.93 10.08
C TYR A 47 25.73 9.56 10.91
N ALA A 48 26.93 9.80 10.38
CA ALA A 48 28.17 9.55 11.11
C ALA A 48 28.28 10.45 12.35
N LYS A 49 27.86 11.72 12.25
CA LYS A 49 27.76 12.65 13.39
C LYS A 49 26.77 12.13 14.44
N ALA A 50 25.58 11.66 14.02
CA ALA A 50 24.59 11.08 14.92
C ALA A 50 25.09 9.80 15.62
N GLY A 51 25.80 8.94 14.88
CA GLY A 51 26.39 7.71 15.41
C GLY A 51 27.49 7.96 16.44
N ALA A 52 28.25 9.05 16.31
CA ALA A 52 29.32 9.40 17.23
C ALA A 52 28.83 9.85 18.62
N ILE A 53 27.55 10.23 18.78
CA ILE A 53 26.99 10.69 20.06
C ILE A 53 26.91 9.54 21.08
N ASP A 54 26.28 8.43 20.69
CA ASP A 54 26.02 7.28 21.57
C ASP A 54 26.67 5.98 21.08
N ASN A 55 27.58 6.06 20.09
CA ASN A 55 28.14 4.90 19.38
C ASN A 55 27.07 3.97 18.80
N GLY A 56 25.95 4.55 18.34
CA GLY A 56 24.80 3.81 17.85
C GLY A 56 25.07 3.11 16.53
N SER A 57 24.87 1.81 16.50
CA SER A 57 25.01 0.94 15.32
C SER A 57 24.06 1.34 14.18
N TYR A 58 22.83 1.77 14.47
CA TYR A 58 21.85 2.19 13.46
C TYR A 58 22.28 3.43 12.65
N PRO A 59 22.68 4.56 13.25
CA PRO A 59 23.20 5.68 12.47
C PRO A 59 24.50 5.33 11.74
N LEU A 60 25.41 4.57 12.38
CA LEU A 60 26.70 4.22 11.78
C LEU A 60 26.56 3.30 10.56
N ILE A 61 25.64 2.33 10.58
CA ILE A 61 25.44 1.47 9.40
C ILE A 61 24.82 2.24 8.23
N ASN A 62 23.90 3.16 8.51
CA ASN A 62 23.34 4.05 7.49
C ASN A 62 24.45 4.93 6.89
N ALA A 63 25.34 5.48 7.71
CA ALA A 63 26.49 6.23 7.22
C ALA A 63 27.38 5.37 6.31
N ALA A 64 27.71 4.14 6.73
CA ALA A 64 28.54 3.22 5.95
C ALA A 64 27.94 2.98 4.55
N SER A 65 26.65 2.63 4.50
CA SER A 65 25.93 2.38 3.25
C SER A 65 25.86 3.60 2.33
N LEU A 66 25.66 4.79 2.90
CA LEU A 66 25.60 6.03 2.12
C LEU A 66 26.98 6.45 1.61
N TYR A 67 28.06 6.19 2.35
CA TYR A 67 29.42 6.37 1.84
C TYR A 67 29.71 5.47 0.66
N LEU A 68 29.23 4.21 0.66
CA LEU A 68 29.35 3.35 -0.51
C LEU A 68 28.65 3.97 -1.72
N LEU A 69 27.40 4.39 -1.56
CA LEU A 69 26.58 5.00 -2.62
C LEU A 69 27.12 6.36 -3.10
N ALA A 70 27.97 7.01 -2.31
CA ALA A 70 28.72 8.20 -2.68
C ALA A 70 30.07 7.90 -3.36
N GLY A 71 30.38 6.63 -3.64
CA GLY A 71 31.66 6.19 -4.21
C GLY A 71 32.83 6.15 -3.22
N GLN A 72 32.59 6.32 -1.92
CA GLN A 72 33.61 6.39 -0.86
C GLN A 72 33.80 5.03 -0.17
N LYS A 73 34.15 4.01 -0.95
CA LYS A 73 34.23 2.61 -0.51
C LYS A 73 35.09 2.40 0.74
N ALA A 74 36.26 3.03 0.83
CA ALA A 74 37.16 2.86 1.99
C ALA A 74 36.51 3.34 3.31
N GLN A 75 35.73 4.41 3.26
CA GLN A 75 35.02 4.94 4.41
C GLN A 75 33.83 4.04 4.80
N SER A 76 33.10 3.54 3.80
CA SER A 76 32.04 2.54 3.98
C SER A 76 32.57 1.30 4.72
N GLU A 77 33.64 0.70 4.23
CA GLU A 77 34.20 -0.52 4.83
C GLU A 77 34.77 -0.29 6.24
N LYS A 78 35.36 0.89 6.50
CA LYS A 78 35.82 1.26 7.83
C LYS A 78 34.65 1.26 8.81
N LEU A 79 33.59 2.01 8.49
CA LEU A 79 32.41 2.10 9.36
C LEU A 79 31.68 0.77 9.50
N ALA A 80 31.61 -0.05 8.44
CA ALA A 80 31.04 -1.39 8.53
C ALA A 80 31.79 -2.28 9.54
N ARG A 81 33.13 -2.21 9.59
CA ARG A 81 33.93 -2.91 10.62
C ARG A 81 33.68 -2.36 12.02
N ASP A 82 33.59 -1.03 12.16
CA ASP A 82 33.29 -0.39 13.43
C ASP A 82 31.90 -0.80 13.96
N VAL A 83 30.89 -0.90 13.07
CA VAL A 83 29.55 -1.41 13.40
C VAL A 83 29.60 -2.86 13.87
N LEU A 84 30.29 -3.76 13.16
CA LEU A 84 30.39 -5.16 13.58
C LEU A 84 31.03 -5.29 14.97
N LYS A 85 32.08 -4.50 15.22
CA LYS A 85 32.72 -4.44 16.54
C LYS A 85 31.75 -3.94 17.61
N ALA A 86 31.01 -2.87 17.36
CA ALA A 86 30.02 -2.34 18.30
C ALA A 86 28.93 -3.38 18.64
N LEU A 87 28.43 -4.10 17.63
CA LEU A 87 27.44 -5.16 17.82
C LEU A 87 27.97 -6.36 18.61
N ASP A 88 29.27 -6.69 18.47
CA ASP A 88 29.92 -7.76 19.25
C ASP A 88 30.14 -7.32 20.71
N GLU A 89 30.44 -6.04 20.93
CA GLU A 89 30.65 -5.46 22.27
C GLU A 89 29.33 -5.20 23.02
N ASN A 90 28.24 -4.95 22.31
CA ASN A 90 26.90 -4.71 22.89
C ASN A 90 25.79 -5.49 22.17
N PRO A 91 25.62 -6.79 22.45
CA PRO A 91 24.61 -7.63 21.78
C PRO A 91 23.15 -7.22 22.02
N ASP A 92 22.88 -6.40 23.04
CA ASP A 92 21.55 -5.95 23.45
C ASP A 92 21.23 -4.50 23.02
N GLU A 93 22.07 -3.90 22.17
CA GLU A 93 21.95 -2.49 21.77
C GLU A 93 20.70 -2.17 20.93
N ALA A 94 20.29 -3.09 20.07
CA ALA A 94 19.24 -2.82 19.09
C ALA A 94 17.84 -2.81 19.71
N GLU A 95 16.97 -1.91 19.24
CA GLU A 95 15.57 -1.83 19.68
C GLU A 95 14.83 -3.17 19.52
N THR A 96 15.19 -3.96 18.50
CA THR A 96 14.64 -5.31 18.30
C THR A 96 15.70 -6.33 17.89
N PRO A 97 15.49 -7.63 18.18
CA PRO A 97 16.33 -8.71 17.67
C PRO A 97 16.42 -8.79 16.14
N TYR A 98 15.44 -8.24 15.42
CA TYR A 98 15.48 -8.11 13.96
C TYR A 98 16.54 -7.09 13.55
N TRP A 99 16.48 -5.87 14.09
CA TRP A 99 17.41 -4.79 13.72
C TRP A 99 18.87 -5.16 13.98
N LEU A 100 19.16 -5.87 15.08
CA LEU A 100 20.51 -6.39 15.34
C LEU A 100 21.03 -7.27 14.18
N GLY A 101 20.20 -8.19 13.69
CA GLY A 101 20.56 -9.09 12.61
C GLY A 101 20.61 -8.39 11.25
N ALA A 102 19.70 -7.45 10.98
CA ALA A 102 19.67 -6.66 9.76
C ALA A 102 20.89 -5.74 9.65
N THR A 103 21.26 -5.02 10.72
CA THR A 103 22.45 -4.17 10.77
C THR A 103 23.73 -4.98 10.57
N ARG A 104 23.85 -6.15 11.20
CA ARG A 104 24.98 -7.08 10.97
C ARG A 104 25.02 -7.54 9.51
N ALA A 105 23.88 -7.91 8.94
CA ALA A 105 23.80 -8.37 7.56
C ALA A 105 24.24 -7.28 6.57
N GLU A 106 23.81 -6.03 6.78
CA GLU A 106 24.19 -4.89 5.95
C GLU A 106 25.69 -4.63 6.04
N ALA A 107 26.27 -4.63 7.25
CA ALA A 107 27.72 -4.44 7.43
C ALA A 107 28.53 -5.53 6.71
N LEU A 108 28.11 -6.79 6.81
CA LEU A 108 28.74 -7.91 6.09
C LEU A 108 28.62 -7.76 4.56
N LEU A 109 27.48 -7.28 4.07
CA LEU A 109 27.28 -7.02 2.64
C LEU A 109 28.26 -5.96 2.14
N LEU A 110 28.42 -4.86 2.87
CA LEU A 110 29.36 -3.76 2.54
C LEU A 110 30.83 -4.24 2.50
N LEU A 111 31.17 -5.26 3.28
CA LEU A 111 32.50 -5.88 3.32
C LEU A 111 32.70 -6.98 2.25
N GLY A 112 31.67 -7.27 1.44
CA GLY A 112 31.71 -8.31 0.40
C GLY A 112 31.47 -9.73 0.93
N GLU A 113 31.12 -9.89 2.20
CA GLU A 113 30.89 -11.18 2.87
C GLU A 113 29.46 -11.71 2.61
N GLN A 114 29.13 -11.89 1.32
CA GLN A 114 27.74 -12.14 0.88
C GLN A 114 27.08 -13.36 1.55
N ALA A 115 27.81 -14.47 1.72
CA ALA A 115 27.25 -15.66 2.34
C ALA A 115 26.83 -15.41 3.80
N GLN A 116 27.65 -14.66 4.54
CA GLN A 116 27.40 -14.32 5.94
C GLN A 116 26.28 -13.28 6.05
N ALA A 117 26.25 -12.28 5.15
CA ALA A 117 25.16 -11.31 5.07
C ALA A 117 23.80 -11.98 4.87
N ARG A 118 23.71 -12.92 3.92
CA ARG A 118 22.49 -13.70 3.64
C ARG A 118 22.03 -14.51 4.85
N ALA A 119 22.97 -15.17 5.54
CA ALA A 119 22.66 -15.96 6.73
C ALA A 119 22.17 -15.07 7.89
N ALA A 120 22.82 -13.92 8.10
CA ALA A 120 22.43 -12.96 9.13
C ALA A 120 21.02 -12.39 8.89
N LEU A 121 20.71 -11.97 7.64
CA LEU A 121 19.39 -11.41 7.34
C LEU A 121 18.27 -12.46 7.46
N ARG A 122 18.50 -13.70 6.99
CA ARG A 122 17.56 -14.82 7.20
C ARG A 122 17.31 -15.08 8.69
N GLY A 123 18.37 -15.03 9.50
CA GLY A 123 18.27 -15.16 10.95
C GLY A 123 17.46 -14.03 11.58
N ALA A 124 17.62 -12.79 11.11
CA ALA A 124 16.85 -11.64 11.56
C ALA A 124 15.35 -11.81 11.28
N VAL A 125 14.99 -12.11 10.04
CA VAL A 125 13.60 -12.35 9.60
C VAL A 125 12.94 -13.49 10.40
N THR A 126 13.69 -14.57 10.67
CA THR A 126 13.17 -15.70 11.46
C THR A 126 12.82 -15.31 12.90
N LYS A 127 13.53 -14.34 13.49
CA LYS A 127 13.26 -13.88 14.87
C LYS A 127 12.00 -13.03 14.97
N GLN A 128 11.64 -12.30 13.91
CA GLN A 128 10.44 -11.45 13.87
C GLN A 128 9.74 -11.54 12.49
N PRO A 129 9.11 -12.68 12.17
CA PRO A 129 8.58 -12.95 10.82
C PRO A 129 7.45 -12.01 10.38
N ALA A 130 6.79 -11.33 11.31
CA ALA A 130 5.69 -10.41 11.05
C ALA A 130 6.11 -8.93 10.98
N ALA A 131 7.41 -8.59 11.09
CA ALA A 131 7.91 -7.21 10.99
C ALA A 131 7.99 -6.75 9.52
N TRP A 132 6.88 -6.83 8.79
CA TRP A 132 6.84 -6.70 7.32
C TRP A 132 7.33 -5.35 6.81
N GLU A 133 7.02 -4.25 7.51
CA GLU A 133 7.49 -2.91 7.16
C GLU A 133 9.02 -2.79 7.30
N ASP A 134 9.58 -3.33 8.39
CA ASP A 134 11.03 -3.36 8.63
C ASP A 134 11.74 -4.24 7.58
N HIS A 135 11.12 -5.35 7.20
CA HIS A 135 11.59 -6.23 6.12
C HIS A 135 11.63 -5.47 4.79
N ALA A 136 10.55 -4.78 4.43
CA ALA A 136 10.45 -4.00 3.20
C ALA A 136 11.52 -2.90 3.12
N ALA A 137 11.74 -2.18 4.23
CA ALA A 137 12.79 -1.17 4.32
C ALA A 137 14.19 -1.77 4.10
N THR A 138 14.47 -2.90 4.73
CA THR A 138 15.76 -3.60 4.62
C THR A 138 15.97 -4.18 3.22
N ILE A 139 14.95 -4.79 2.62
CA ILE A 139 15.01 -5.30 1.24
C ILE A 139 15.33 -4.17 0.27
N GLY A 140 14.65 -3.03 0.38
CA GLY A 140 14.92 -1.88 -0.50
C GLY A 140 16.32 -1.31 -0.34
N GLN A 141 16.85 -1.29 0.88
CA GLN A 141 18.23 -0.91 1.15
C GLN A 141 19.21 -1.90 0.51
N PHE A 142 18.98 -3.20 0.66
CA PHE A 142 19.83 -4.24 0.09
C PHE A 142 19.80 -4.26 -1.44
N GLU A 143 18.64 -4.05 -2.08
CA GLU A 143 18.54 -3.92 -3.54
C GLU A 143 19.41 -2.78 -4.06
N LEU A 144 19.39 -1.63 -3.38
CA LEU A 144 20.21 -0.47 -3.72
C LEU A 144 21.71 -0.75 -3.55
N LEU A 145 22.10 -1.43 -2.46
CA LEU A 145 23.50 -1.80 -2.20
C LEU A 145 24.00 -2.87 -3.17
N CYS A 146 23.19 -3.88 -3.48
CA CYS A 146 23.53 -4.92 -4.44
C CYS A 146 23.77 -4.33 -5.84
N ALA A 147 22.95 -3.36 -6.25
CA ALA A 147 23.15 -2.64 -7.51
C ALA A 147 24.50 -1.91 -7.56
N GLU A 148 24.88 -1.22 -6.47
CA GLU A 148 26.17 -0.51 -6.37
C GLU A 148 27.36 -1.47 -6.30
N LEU A 149 27.23 -2.59 -5.58
CA LEU A 149 28.28 -3.61 -5.45
C LEU A 149 28.39 -4.53 -6.68
N GLY A 150 27.42 -4.49 -7.59
CA GLY A 150 27.34 -5.40 -8.72
C GLY A 150 27.10 -6.86 -8.33
N CYS A 151 26.36 -7.11 -7.24
CA CYS A 151 26.04 -8.46 -6.77
C CYS A 151 24.54 -8.81 -6.94
N ASP A 152 24.24 -10.11 -6.90
CA ASP A 152 22.90 -10.63 -7.12
C ASP A 152 21.97 -10.37 -5.91
N ALA A 153 20.82 -9.76 -6.20
CA ALA A 153 19.77 -9.45 -5.22
C ALA A 153 18.61 -10.46 -5.22
N ALA A 154 18.55 -11.43 -6.15
CA ALA A 154 17.41 -12.35 -6.29
C ALA A 154 17.13 -13.21 -5.04
N TRP A 155 18.14 -13.40 -4.17
CA TRP A 155 17.96 -14.10 -2.90
C TRP A 155 17.03 -13.37 -1.91
N LEU A 156 16.82 -12.06 -2.08
CA LEU A 156 15.91 -11.25 -1.27
C LEU A 156 14.44 -11.62 -1.52
N ASP A 157 14.10 -12.19 -2.67
CA ASP A 157 12.72 -12.54 -3.02
C ASP A 157 12.13 -13.57 -2.04
N GLN A 158 12.97 -14.44 -1.47
CA GLN A 158 12.58 -15.42 -0.44
C GLN A 158 12.25 -14.77 0.91
N LEU A 159 12.62 -13.51 1.11
CA LEU A 159 12.45 -12.76 2.34
C LEU A 159 11.37 -11.69 2.24
N ARG A 160 10.77 -11.52 1.05
CA ARG A 160 9.68 -10.57 0.85
C ARG A 160 8.50 -10.94 1.77
N PRO A 161 7.79 -9.93 2.31
CA PRO A 161 6.52 -10.15 2.99
C PRO A 161 5.51 -10.93 2.13
N PRO A 162 4.48 -11.52 2.75
CA PRO A 162 3.37 -12.14 2.04
C PRO A 162 2.76 -11.23 0.96
N SER A 163 2.27 -11.82 -0.11
CA SER A 163 1.64 -11.10 -1.22
C SER A 163 0.31 -10.48 -0.80
N ALA A 164 -0.04 -9.35 -1.43
CA ALA A 164 -1.36 -8.73 -1.32
C ALA A 164 -2.25 -9.16 -2.50
N VAL A 165 -3.51 -9.50 -2.23
CA VAL A 165 -4.48 -9.89 -3.26
C VAL A 165 -5.68 -8.95 -3.28
N HIS A 166 -6.03 -8.47 -4.47
CA HIS A 166 -7.38 -8.00 -4.74
C HIS A 166 -8.25 -9.17 -5.14
N PHE A 167 -9.40 -9.32 -4.50
CA PHE A 167 -10.31 -10.41 -4.80
C PHE A 167 -11.72 -9.92 -5.16
N SER A 168 -12.34 -10.63 -6.10
CA SER A 168 -13.74 -10.44 -6.46
C SER A 168 -14.34 -11.75 -6.95
N GLY A 169 -15.67 -11.84 -6.89
CA GLY A 169 -16.30 -13.09 -7.27
C GLY A 169 -17.80 -13.01 -7.50
N ILE A 170 -18.34 -14.14 -7.94
CA ILE A 170 -19.76 -14.30 -8.17
C ILE A 170 -20.54 -14.40 -6.86
N MET A 171 -21.73 -13.81 -6.89
CA MET A 171 -22.79 -14.05 -5.91
C MET A 171 -23.56 -15.33 -6.20
N ASN A 172 -24.34 -15.79 -5.22
CA ASN A 172 -25.28 -16.92 -5.33
C ASN A 172 -24.60 -18.25 -5.74
N VAL A 173 -23.44 -18.52 -5.14
CA VAL A 173 -22.73 -19.80 -5.26
C VAL A 173 -23.55 -20.96 -4.66
N ALA A 174 -23.41 -22.15 -5.22
CA ALA A 174 -23.98 -23.36 -4.65
C ALA A 174 -23.19 -23.75 -3.39
N GLN A 175 -23.82 -23.67 -2.22
CA GLN A 175 -23.14 -23.98 -0.95
C GLN A 175 -22.66 -25.44 -0.84
N SER A 176 -23.20 -26.34 -1.67
CA SER A 176 -22.73 -27.73 -1.82
C SER A 176 -21.44 -27.86 -2.65
N ASP A 177 -20.87 -26.75 -3.14
CA ASP A 177 -19.66 -26.75 -3.93
C ASP A 177 -18.40 -26.78 -3.09
N GLU A 178 -18.06 -27.96 -2.57
CA GLU A 178 -16.88 -28.14 -1.70
C GLU A 178 -15.53 -27.95 -2.41
N ALA A 179 -15.52 -28.03 -3.74
CA ALA A 179 -14.29 -27.90 -4.53
C ALA A 179 -13.78 -26.45 -4.54
N ALA A 180 -14.67 -25.47 -4.69
CA ALA A 180 -14.28 -24.08 -4.85
C ALA A 180 -13.60 -23.49 -3.59
N PRO A 181 -14.14 -23.62 -2.35
CA PRO A 181 -13.45 -23.19 -1.13
C PRO A 181 -12.07 -23.84 -0.93
N ARG A 182 -11.93 -25.12 -1.30
CA ARG A 182 -10.65 -25.82 -1.25
C ARG A 182 -9.63 -25.24 -2.23
N GLN A 183 -10.03 -25.03 -3.47
CA GLN A 183 -9.19 -24.41 -4.51
C GLN A 183 -8.79 -22.97 -4.15
N ILE A 184 -9.69 -22.20 -3.54
CA ILE A 184 -9.38 -20.87 -2.99
C ILE A 184 -8.28 -21.00 -1.94
N SER A 185 -8.45 -21.88 -0.96
CA SER A 185 -7.47 -22.09 0.12
C SER A 185 -6.09 -22.53 -0.40
N GLU A 186 -6.06 -23.46 -1.36
CA GLU A 186 -4.84 -23.94 -2.03
C GLU A 186 -4.16 -22.85 -2.85
N TRP A 187 -4.94 -22.00 -3.53
CA TRP A 187 -4.40 -20.86 -4.29
C TRP A 187 -3.79 -19.81 -3.36
N LEU A 188 -4.48 -19.44 -2.28
CA LEU A 188 -3.99 -18.48 -1.29
C LEU A 188 -2.67 -18.96 -0.64
N GLU A 189 -2.52 -20.27 -0.42
CA GLU A 189 -1.28 -20.88 0.09
C GLU A 189 -0.14 -20.79 -0.91
N ARG A 190 -0.38 -21.23 -2.14
CA ARG A 190 0.66 -21.25 -3.17
C ARG A 190 1.19 -19.86 -3.49
N GLU A 191 0.34 -18.85 -3.49
CA GLU A 191 0.74 -17.45 -3.75
C GLU A 191 1.26 -16.72 -2.51
N ASN A 192 1.33 -17.40 -1.35
CA ASN A 192 1.73 -16.83 -0.07
C ASN A 192 0.97 -15.54 0.25
N ILE A 193 -0.37 -15.60 0.18
CA ILE A 193 -1.21 -14.43 0.43
C ILE A 193 -1.31 -14.16 1.94
N GLY A 194 -0.98 -12.93 2.34
CA GLY A 194 -1.13 -12.44 3.72
C GLY A 194 -2.04 -11.22 3.87
N PHE A 195 -2.44 -10.58 2.76
CA PHE A 195 -3.31 -9.41 2.77
C PHE A 195 -4.36 -9.54 1.67
N GLY A 196 -5.65 -9.43 2.01
CA GLY A 196 -6.75 -9.53 1.04
C GLY A 196 -7.62 -8.28 1.04
N PHE A 197 -7.91 -7.75 -0.15
CA PHE A 197 -8.69 -6.53 -0.38
C PHE A 197 -9.87 -6.83 -1.29
N GLY A 198 -11.07 -6.53 -0.83
CA GLY A 198 -12.28 -6.76 -1.63
C GLY A 198 -13.56 -6.41 -0.86
N ALA A 199 -14.69 -6.57 -1.55
CA ALA A 199 -16.00 -6.53 -0.90
C ALA A 199 -16.31 -7.89 -0.25
N LEU A 200 -17.53 -8.07 0.24
CA LEU A 200 -17.98 -9.33 0.85
C LEU A 200 -19.40 -9.69 0.40
N ALA A 201 -19.67 -9.66 -0.91
CA ALA A 201 -20.99 -10.00 -1.43
C ALA A 201 -21.32 -11.49 -1.17
N ALA A 202 -22.62 -11.82 -1.06
CA ALA A 202 -23.08 -13.16 -0.72
C ALA A 202 -22.72 -14.21 -1.78
N GLY A 203 -21.60 -14.88 -1.53
CA GLY A 203 -21.09 -15.98 -2.33
C GLY A 203 -19.60 -16.14 -2.19
N SER A 204 -18.89 -16.08 -3.32
CA SER A 204 -17.47 -16.39 -3.37
C SER A 204 -16.57 -15.36 -2.67
N ASP A 205 -16.97 -14.09 -2.59
CA ASP A 205 -16.23 -13.08 -1.79
C ASP A 205 -16.16 -13.48 -0.31
N ILE A 206 -17.29 -13.93 0.27
CA ILE A 206 -17.32 -14.42 1.66
C ILE A 206 -16.46 -15.68 1.82
N TRP A 207 -16.45 -16.60 0.85
CA TRP A 207 -15.55 -17.76 0.90
C TRP A 207 -14.08 -17.37 0.87
N ILE A 208 -13.70 -16.37 0.09
CA ILE A 208 -12.33 -15.84 0.06
C ILE A 208 -12.00 -15.18 1.39
N GLY A 209 -12.88 -14.32 1.93
CA GLY A 209 -12.70 -13.68 3.23
C GLY A 209 -12.52 -14.68 4.38
N GLU A 210 -13.32 -15.75 4.40
CA GLU A 210 -13.16 -16.83 5.39
C GLU A 210 -11.85 -17.60 5.23
N ALA A 211 -11.44 -17.90 4.00
CA ALA A 211 -10.18 -18.59 3.73
C ALA A 211 -8.95 -17.73 4.09
N LEU A 212 -9.04 -16.41 3.93
CA LEU A 212 -8.03 -15.43 4.38
C LEU A 212 -7.92 -15.41 5.91
N LEU A 213 -9.03 -15.31 6.64
CA LEU A 213 -8.96 -15.32 8.10
C LEU A 213 -8.50 -16.68 8.65
N ALA A 214 -8.94 -17.79 8.05
CA ALA A 214 -8.55 -19.14 8.49
C ALA A 214 -7.03 -19.41 8.41
N ARG A 215 -6.32 -18.73 7.49
CA ARG A 215 -4.86 -18.81 7.35
C ARG A 215 -4.10 -17.72 8.12
N GLY A 216 -4.81 -16.86 8.88
CA GLY A 216 -4.21 -15.74 9.62
C GLY A 216 -3.79 -14.56 8.76
N ALA A 217 -4.34 -14.41 7.54
CA ALA A 217 -4.12 -13.25 6.69
C ALA A 217 -4.99 -12.07 7.16
N GLN A 218 -4.56 -10.86 6.86
CA GLN A 218 -5.34 -9.63 7.11
C GLN A 218 -6.41 -9.47 6.03
N LEU A 219 -7.64 -9.20 6.45
CA LEU A 219 -8.77 -8.93 5.58
C LEU A 219 -9.12 -7.44 5.63
N HIS A 220 -9.02 -6.77 4.49
CA HIS A 220 -9.39 -5.36 4.31
C HIS A 220 -10.65 -5.28 3.45
N VAL A 221 -11.74 -4.77 4.03
CA VAL A 221 -13.05 -4.75 3.38
C VAL A 221 -13.32 -3.37 2.78
N ILE A 222 -13.60 -3.33 1.48
CA ILE A 222 -14.01 -2.12 0.76
C ILE A 222 -15.45 -2.30 0.32
N LEU A 223 -16.36 -1.55 0.93
CA LEU A 223 -17.78 -1.56 0.58
C LEU A 223 -18.10 -0.40 -0.38
N PRO A 224 -18.86 -0.66 -1.46
CA PRO A 224 -19.20 0.35 -2.46
C PRO A 224 -20.18 1.42 -1.96
N CYS A 225 -20.85 1.15 -0.85
CA CYS A 225 -21.78 2.02 -0.14
C CYS A 225 -21.71 1.70 1.38
N ASP A 226 -22.62 2.27 2.18
CA ASP A 226 -22.66 1.99 3.62
C ASP A 226 -22.92 0.51 3.96
N ARG A 227 -22.45 0.09 5.14
CA ARG A 227 -22.53 -1.30 5.61
C ARG A 227 -23.96 -1.84 5.64
N ALA A 228 -24.94 -1.06 6.11
CA ALA A 228 -26.29 -1.54 6.30
C ALA A 228 -26.98 -1.80 4.95
N THR A 229 -26.83 -0.85 4.03
CA THR A 229 -27.32 -0.96 2.65
C THR A 229 -26.65 -2.11 1.90
N PHE A 230 -25.32 -2.23 1.97
CA PHE A 230 -24.60 -3.31 1.32
C PHE A 230 -25.03 -4.69 1.86
N ARG A 231 -25.15 -4.83 3.19
CA ARG A 231 -25.60 -6.08 3.81
C ARG A 231 -27.00 -6.47 3.34
N ALA A 232 -27.92 -5.51 3.26
CA ALA A 232 -29.27 -5.79 2.77
C ALA A 232 -29.29 -6.19 1.29
N ALA A 233 -28.63 -5.41 0.42
CA ALA A 233 -28.75 -5.50 -1.03
C ALA A 233 -27.76 -6.47 -1.72
N SER A 234 -26.65 -6.82 -1.05
CA SER A 234 -25.61 -7.70 -1.59
C SER A 234 -25.37 -8.96 -0.77
N VAL A 235 -25.95 -9.07 0.43
CA VAL A 235 -25.73 -10.22 1.31
C VAL A 235 -27.03 -10.97 1.60
N THR A 236 -27.93 -10.40 2.41
CA THR A 236 -29.11 -11.12 2.91
C THR A 236 -30.17 -11.35 1.84
N ILE A 237 -30.24 -10.51 0.79
CA ILE A 237 -31.17 -10.72 -0.33
C ILE A 237 -30.96 -12.04 -1.08
N VAL A 238 -29.75 -12.61 -1.00
CA VAL A 238 -29.40 -13.87 -1.70
C VAL A 238 -29.89 -15.08 -0.91
N ASP A 239 -29.53 -15.13 0.37
CA ASP A 239 -29.88 -16.19 1.32
C ASP A 239 -29.56 -15.68 2.73
N ASP A 240 -30.49 -15.82 3.68
CA ASP A 240 -30.32 -15.34 5.05
C ASP A 240 -29.10 -15.96 5.75
N ALA A 241 -28.65 -17.14 5.31
CA ALA A 241 -27.46 -17.81 5.85
C ALA A 241 -26.15 -17.01 5.65
N TRP A 242 -26.11 -16.08 4.68
CA TRP A 242 -24.91 -15.26 4.43
C TRP A 242 -24.74 -14.11 5.42
N GLY A 243 -25.84 -13.57 5.97
CA GLY A 243 -25.81 -12.42 6.88
C GLY A 243 -24.87 -12.63 8.08
N PRO A 244 -25.04 -13.71 8.86
CA PRO A 244 -24.15 -14.00 10.00
C PRO A 244 -22.69 -14.23 9.62
N ARG A 245 -22.41 -14.71 8.39
CA ARG A 245 -21.02 -14.91 7.91
C ARG A 245 -20.37 -13.57 7.59
N PHE A 246 -21.09 -12.72 6.86
CA PHE A 246 -20.66 -11.35 6.59
C PHE A 246 -20.38 -10.59 7.88
N ASP A 247 -21.29 -10.63 8.86
CA ASP A 247 -21.10 -9.92 10.14
C ASP A 247 -19.83 -10.39 10.87
N ARG A 248 -19.57 -11.71 10.93
CA ARG A 248 -18.34 -12.23 11.52
C ARG A 248 -17.06 -11.81 10.80
N LEU A 249 -17.10 -11.69 9.47
CA LEU A 249 -15.95 -11.23 8.69
C LEU A 249 -15.71 -9.74 8.91
N MET A 250 -16.77 -8.93 8.96
CA MET A 250 -16.67 -7.51 9.27
C MET A 250 -16.09 -7.27 10.67
N ASP A 251 -16.49 -8.07 11.66
CA ASP A 251 -16.00 -7.92 13.03
C ASP A 251 -14.52 -8.34 13.19
N GLN A 252 -13.98 -9.14 12.26
CA GLN A 252 -12.59 -9.62 12.25
C GLN A 252 -11.72 -8.94 11.18
N ALA A 253 -12.30 -8.07 10.35
CA ALA A 253 -11.57 -7.35 9.32
C ALA A 253 -10.54 -6.41 9.97
N GLU A 254 -9.33 -6.39 9.41
CA GLU A 254 -8.25 -5.49 9.81
C GLU A 254 -8.64 -4.03 9.53
N SER A 255 -9.29 -3.78 8.39
CA SER A 255 -9.87 -2.47 8.10
C SER A 255 -11.17 -2.59 7.32
N ILE A 256 -12.03 -1.58 7.48
CA ILE A 256 -13.28 -1.43 6.76
C ILE A 256 -13.33 -0.02 6.19
N CYS A 257 -13.47 0.09 4.87
CA CYS A 257 -13.71 1.33 4.15
C CYS A 257 -15.09 1.26 3.50
N CYS A 258 -16.00 2.16 3.86
CA CYS A 258 -17.28 2.32 3.17
C CYS A 258 -17.17 3.55 2.27
N LEU A 259 -17.30 3.37 0.95
CA LEU A 259 -17.28 4.47 0.01
C LEU A 259 -18.58 5.29 0.10
N ASP A 260 -18.45 6.59 -0.03
CA ASP A 260 -19.53 7.58 0.06
C ASP A 260 -20.21 7.80 -1.30
N HIS A 261 -21.28 8.60 -1.35
CA HIS A 261 -21.98 8.98 -2.59
C HIS A 261 -22.61 7.83 -3.38
N ALA A 262 -22.98 6.74 -2.72
CA ALA A 262 -23.76 5.66 -3.32
C ALA A 262 -24.88 5.20 -2.39
N ASP A 263 -26.14 5.36 -2.82
CA ASP A 263 -27.34 4.94 -2.07
C ASP A 263 -27.59 3.43 -2.16
N ALA A 264 -26.91 2.74 -3.08
CA ALA A 264 -27.01 1.30 -3.30
C ALA A 264 -25.74 0.76 -3.98
N PRO A 265 -25.45 -0.55 -3.88
CA PRO A 265 -24.36 -1.21 -4.59
C PRO A 265 -24.76 -1.49 -6.06
N ASP A 266 -25.07 -0.45 -6.81
CA ASP A 266 -25.35 -0.54 -8.24
C ASP A 266 -24.07 -0.85 -9.05
N ALA A 267 -24.18 -0.91 -10.38
CA ALA A 267 -23.05 -1.26 -11.23
C ALA A 267 -21.86 -0.28 -11.08
N ALA A 268 -22.14 1.03 -11.07
CA ALA A 268 -21.13 2.07 -10.95
C ALA A 268 -20.46 2.04 -9.56
N ALA A 269 -21.25 1.91 -8.49
CA ALA A 269 -20.72 1.83 -7.13
C ALA A 269 -19.85 0.58 -6.93
N VAL A 270 -20.28 -0.58 -7.47
CA VAL A 270 -19.49 -1.82 -7.42
C VAL A 270 -18.20 -1.69 -8.23
N GLU A 271 -18.24 -1.14 -9.44
CA GLU A 271 -17.05 -0.89 -10.25
C GLU A 271 -16.05 0.01 -9.51
N ARG A 272 -16.54 1.08 -8.89
CA ARG A 272 -15.73 1.99 -8.07
C ARG A 272 -15.09 1.27 -6.89
N GLY A 273 -15.88 0.49 -6.15
CA GLY A 273 -15.40 -0.29 -5.01
C GLY A 273 -14.32 -1.29 -5.40
N ASP A 274 -14.50 -1.98 -6.53
CA ASP A 274 -13.54 -2.95 -7.05
C ASP A 274 -12.21 -2.30 -7.45
N ALA A 275 -12.27 -1.16 -8.16
CA ALA A 275 -11.08 -0.41 -8.54
C ALA A 275 -10.32 0.14 -7.32
N VAL A 276 -11.03 0.66 -6.31
CA VAL A 276 -10.40 1.11 -5.05
C VAL A 276 -9.74 -0.06 -4.33
N ALA A 277 -10.40 -1.21 -4.21
CA ALA A 277 -9.82 -2.40 -3.59
C ALA A 277 -8.56 -2.89 -4.32
N ALA A 278 -8.58 -2.87 -5.67
CA ALA A 278 -7.42 -3.18 -6.49
C ALA A 278 -6.25 -2.22 -6.25
N GLY A 279 -6.52 -0.91 -6.19
CA GLY A 279 -5.51 0.09 -5.89
C GLY A 279 -4.93 -0.05 -4.49
N MET A 280 -5.75 -0.35 -3.48
CA MET A 280 -5.26 -0.62 -2.12
C MET A 280 -4.36 -1.86 -2.06
N ALA A 281 -4.72 -2.94 -2.75
CA ALA A 281 -3.89 -4.14 -2.83
C ALA A 281 -2.52 -3.84 -3.48
N GLN A 282 -2.53 -3.07 -4.58
CA GLN A 282 -1.30 -2.64 -5.26
C GLN A 282 -0.45 -1.73 -4.37
N HIS A 283 -1.07 -0.77 -3.68
CA HIS A 283 -0.38 0.12 -2.76
C HIS A 283 0.27 -0.66 -1.61
N SER A 284 -0.48 -1.57 -0.98
CA SER A 284 0.02 -2.45 0.09
C SER A 284 1.21 -3.28 -0.37
N ALA A 285 1.12 -3.92 -1.54
CA ALA A 285 2.23 -4.67 -2.12
C ALA A 285 3.47 -3.79 -2.34
N THR A 286 3.29 -2.59 -2.90
CA THR A 286 4.40 -1.66 -3.12
C THR A 286 5.07 -1.22 -1.83
N GLN A 287 4.28 -0.82 -0.82
CA GLN A 287 4.82 -0.38 0.48
C GLN A 287 5.61 -1.49 1.17
N LEU A 288 5.11 -2.73 1.10
CA LEU A 288 5.75 -3.89 1.70
C LEU A 288 6.83 -4.53 0.81
N ARG A 289 7.09 -3.98 -0.38
CA ARG A 289 7.92 -4.61 -1.43
C ARG A 289 7.54 -6.08 -1.66
N ALA A 290 6.25 -6.39 -1.56
CA ALA A 290 5.66 -7.68 -1.82
C ALA A 290 5.07 -7.74 -3.23
N ASN A 291 4.46 -8.87 -3.58
CA ASN A 291 3.78 -9.03 -4.86
C ASN A 291 2.31 -8.63 -4.76
N ALA A 292 1.80 -7.95 -5.79
CA ALA A 292 0.37 -7.77 -5.98
C ALA A 292 -0.20 -8.95 -6.80
N ARG A 293 -1.38 -9.43 -6.41
CA ARG A 293 -2.12 -10.50 -7.09
C ARG A 293 -3.58 -10.08 -7.28
N ARG A 294 -4.23 -10.66 -8.28
CA ARG A 294 -5.68 -10.55 -8.48
C ARG A 294 -6.30 -11.94 -8.53
N LEU A 295 -7.37 -12.17 -7.78
CA LEU A 295 -8.13 -13.41 -7.79
C LEU A 295 -9.58 -13.12 -8.15
N ARG A 296 -10.08 -13.77 -9.21
CA ARG A 296 -11.48 -13.66 -9.61
C ARG A 296 -12.15 -15.03 -9.63
N ILE A 297 -13.25 -15.15 -8.90
CA ILE A 297 -14.08 -16.36 -8.94
C ILE A 297 -15.22 -16.14 -9.93
N VAL A 298 -15.32 -17.02 -10.93
CA VAL A 298 -16.36 -16.96 -11.98
C VAL A 298 -17.27 -18.19 -11.93
N GLY A 299 -18.46 -18.11 -12.53
CA GLY A 299 -19.36 -19.25 -12.65
C GLY A 299 -18.73 -20.36 -13.51
N SER A 300 -18.98 -21.63 -13.19
CA SER A 300 -18.40 -22.75 -13.95
C SER A 300 -18.68 -22.67 -15.46
N ASN A 301 -19.85 -22.17 -15.81
CA ASN A 301 -20.36 -22.01 -17.19
C ASN A 301 -20.19 -20.58 -17.74
N ASP A 302 -19.64 -19.65 -16.95
CA ASP A 302 -19.47 -18.27 -17.39
C ASP A 302 -18.36 -18.22 -18.46
N ALA A 303 -18.60 -17.52 -19.56
CA ALA A 303 -17.59 -17.23 -20.55
C ALA A 303 -16.58 -16.22 -19.96
N ILE A 304 -15.29 -16.49 -20.14
CA ILE A 304 -14.20 -15.59 -19.73
C ILE A 304 -13.71 -14.90 -21.00
N SER A 305 -14.14 -13.66 -21.22
CA SER A 305 -13.76 -12.91 -22.42
C SER A 305 -12.34 -12.35 -22.33
N ASP A 306 -11.91 -11.92 -21.14
CA ASP A 306 -10.55 -11.47 -20.86
C ASP A 306 -10.29 -11.61 -19.34
N PRO A 307 -9.37 -12.49 -18.90
CA PRO A 307 -9.02 -12.60 -17.49
C PRO A 307 -8.10 -11.47 -17.01
N GLY A 308 -7.50 -10.69 -17.92
CA GLY A 308 -6.41 -9.77 -17.59
C GLY A 308 -5.29 -10.49 -16.84
N GLU A 309 -4.77 -9.86 -15.79
CA GLU A 309 -3.76 -10.44 -14.89
C GLU A 309 -4.37 -11.26 -13.73
N ALA A 310 -5.68 -11.45 -13.70
CA ALA A 310 -6.34 -12.15 -12.60
C ALA A 310 -6.22 -13.67 -12.74
N ALA A 311 -5.85 -14.33 -11.64
CA ALA A 311 -6.05 -15.77 -11.52
C ALA A 311 -7.56 -16.07 -11.47
N ILE A 312 -8.01 -17.02 -12.29
CA ILE A 312 -9.42 -17.39 -12.37
C ILE A 312 -9.65 -18.75 -11.71
N LEU A 313 -10.55 -18.79 -10.75
CA LEU A 313 -11.12 -20.04 -10.23
C LEU A 313 -12.61 -20.10 -10.56
N LYS A 314 -13.17 -21.31 -10.60
CA LYS A 314 -14.56 -21.55 -10.96
C LYS A 314 -15.36 -22.02 -9.77
N ALA A 315 -16.59 -21.54 -9.65
CA ALA A 315 -17.56 -22.01 -8.67
C ALA A 315 -18.91 -22.31 -9.31
N ARG A 316 -19.62 -23.32 -8.81
CA ARG A 316 -21.00 -23.61 -9.20
C ARG A 316 -21.95 -22.56 -8.62
N ARG A 317 -22.97 -22.17 -9.38
CA ARG A 317 -24.06 -21.31 -8.90
C ARG A 317 -25.25 -22.15 -8.42
N LYS A 318 -26.05 -21.63 -7.48
CA LYS A 318 -27.31 -22.25 -7.04
C LYS A 318 -28.39 -22.25 -8.16
N GLY A 319 -28.16 -21.50 -9.24
CA GLY A 319 -28.90 -21.53 -10.51
C GLY A 319 -28.15 -20.76 -11.61
N ASP A 320 -28.51 -20.93 -12.88
CA ASP A 320 -27.76 -20.38 -14.03
C ASP A 320 -27.81 -18.85 -14.18
N ARG A 321 -28.64 -18.16 -13.39
CA ARG A 321 -28.78 -16.70 -13.45
C ARG A 321 -28.27 -16.05 -12.16
N ALA A 322 -27.59 -14.92 -12.34
CA ALA A 322 -27.28 -14.01 -11.24
C ALA A 322 -28.59 -13.60 -10.52
N PRO A 323 -28.56 -13.40 -9.19
CA PRO A 323 -29.72 -12.91 -8.47
C PRO A 323 -30.19 -11.58 -9.08
N SER A 324 -31.49 -11.45 -9.31
CA SER A 324 -32.08 -10.20 -9.80
C SER A 324 -31.94 -9.13 -8.73
N ARG A 325 -31.07 -8.14 -8.94
CA ARG A 325 -31.07 -6.92 -8.13
C ARG A 325 -32.33 -6.11 -8.46
N PRO A 326 -32.94 -5.41 -7.48
CA PRO A 326 -33.98 -4.43 -7.77
C PRO A 326 -33.45 -3.44 -8.82
N ALA A 327 -34.29 -3.05 -9.79
CA ALA A 327 -33.92 -2.04 -10.77
C ALA A 327 -33.80 -0.69 -10.06
N THR A 328 -32.59 -0.34 -9.61
CA THR A 328 -32.24 1.03 -9.21
C THR A 328 -31.86 1.82 -10.46
N ALA A 329 -32.04 3.14 -10.45
CA ALA A 329 -31.43 3.98 -11.46
C ALA A 329 -29.92 3.71 -11.45
N SER A 330 -29.33 3.39 -12.61
CA SER A 330 -27.89 3.15 -12.68
C SER A 330 -27.19 4.49 -12.56
N GLY A 331 -26.39 4.66 -11.51
CA GLY A 331 -25.45 5.75 -11.41
C GLY A 331 -24.41 5.71 -12.53
N SER A 332 -23.77 6.85 -12.73
CA SER A 332 -22.60 7.02 -13.60
C SER A 332 -21.41 7.43 -12.75
N LEU A 333 -20.23 6.92 -13.10
CA LEU A 333 -18.99 7.33 -12.46
C LEU A 333 -18.57 8.69 -12.99
N ARG A 334 -18.26 9.62 -12.09
CA ARG A 334 -17.79 10.97 -12.43
C ARG A 334 -16.58 11.31 -11.58
N ALA A 335 -15.60 11.95 -12.19
CA ALA A 335 -14.47 12.52 -11.47
C ALA A 335 -14.67 14.03 -11.38
N ALA A 336 -14.57 14.57 -10.16
CA ALA A 336 -14.69 15.99 -9.90
C ALA A 336 -13.34 16.56 -9.49
N VAL A 337 -12.88 17.59 -10.21
CA VAL A 337 -11.59 18.23 -9.98
C VAL A 337 -11.82 19.70 -9.68
N LEU A 338 -11.28 20.17 -8.56
CA LEU A 338 -11.23 21.59 -8.23
C LEU A 338 -9.79 22.08 -8.30
N SER A 339 -9.58 23.16 -9.02
CA SER A 339 -8.31 23.90 -9.05
C SER A 339 -8.55 25.40 -9.09
N ALA A 340 -7.50 26.20 -9.33
CA ALA A 340 -7.62 27.63 -9.52
C ALA A 340 -8.50 28.01 -10.73
N SER A 341 -8.66 27.12 -11.72
CA SER A 341 -9.54 27.33 -12.88
C SER A 341 -11.02 27.09 -12.58
N GLY A 342 -11.36 26.56 -11.41
CA GLY A 342 -12.72 26.24 -10.99
C GLY A 342 -12.99 24.74 -10.92
N LEU A 343 -14.27 24.38 -10.77
CA LEU A 343 -14.73 23.01 -10.66
C LEU A 343 -15.02 22.42 -12.04
N GLU A 344 -14.42 21.28 -12.34
CA GLU A 344 -14.61 20.54 -13.59
C GLU A 344 -15.04 19.10 -13.34
N ILE A 345 -15.91 18.58 -14.21
CA ILE A 345 -16.48 17.24 -14.11
C ILE A 345 -16.16 16.44 -15.35
N PHE A 346 -15.56 15.28 -15.11
CA PHE A 346 -15.13 14.35 -16.14
C PHE A 346 -16.01 13.10 -16.12
N GLY A 347 -16.23 12.51 -17.29
CA GLY A 347 -16.95 11.24 -17.43
C GLY A 347 -16.13 10.02 -16.96
N SER A 348 -14.83 10.18 -16.77
CA SER A 348 -13.95 9.14 -16.26
C SER A 348 -12.84 9.71 -15.39
N LEU A 349 -12.29 8.87 -14.51
CA LEU A 349 -11.14 9.22 -13.69
C LEU A 349 -9.86 9.36 -14.52
N ALA A 350 -9.77 8.62 -15.63
CA ALA A 350 -8.67 8.69 -16.59
C ALA A 350 -8.58 10.07 -17.27
N ASP A 351 -9.72 10.61 -17.73
CA ASP A 351 -9.76 11.93 -18.37
C ASP A 351 -9.40 13.04 -17.38
N ALA A 352 -9.88 12.92 -16.13
CA ALA A 352 -9.51 13.84 -15.05
C ALA A 352 -8.00 13.82 -14.79
N TRP A 353 -7.38 12.63 -14.70
CA TRP A 353 -5.93 12.49 -14.51
C TRP A 353 -5.12 13.13 -15.63
N ALA A 354 -5.49 12.87 -16.88
CA ALA A 354 -4.83 13.48 -18.03
C ALA A 354 -4.95 15.01 -18.02
N ALA A 355 -6.12 15.55 -17.64
CA ALA A 355 -6.33 17.00 -17.54
C ALA A 355 -5.52 17.64 -16.41
N MET A 356 -5.43 17.00 -15.24
CA MET A 356 -4.64 17.50 -14.10
C MET A 356 -3.14 17.54 -14.42
N GLY A 357 -2.60 16.48 -15.03
CA GLY A 357 -1.19 16.39 -15.40
C GLY A 357 -0.73 17.48 -16.39
N ALA A 358 -1.65 18.04 -17.18
CA ALA A 358 -1.33 19.08 -18.17
C ALA A 358 -1.13 20.49 -17.57
N ARG A 359 -1.58 20.75 -16.32
CA ARG A 359 -1.75 22.11 -15.81
C ARG A 359 -0.70 22.56 -14.79
N ALA A 360 0.03 21.62 -14.18
CA ALA A 360 1.03 21.90 -13.15
C ALA A 360 0.53 22.85 -12.03
N GLU A 361 -0.78 22.83 -11.74
CA GLU A 361 -1.44 23.62 -10.70
C GLU A 361 -1.83 22.73 -9.53
N SER A 362 -1.99 23.32 -8.34
CA SER A 362 -2.56 22.58 -7.21
C SER A 362 -4.01 22.20 -7.52
N CYS A 363 -4.37 20.96 -7.20
CA CYS A 363 -5.67 20.43 -7.53
C CYS A 363 -6.21 19.49 -6.45
N ALA A 364 -7.53 19.43 -6.30
CA ALA A 364 -8.22 18.45 -5.46
C ALA A 364 -9.12 17.58 -6.33
N VAL A 365 -9.03 16.26 -6.21
CA VAL A 365 -9.82 15.31 -7.02
C VAL A 365 -10.62 14.34 -6.17
N ASP A 366 -11.83 14.06 -6.64
CA ASP A 366 -12.74 13.09 -6.05
C ASP A 366 -13.39 12.21 -7.12
N TRP A 367 -13.81 11.01 -6.72
CA TRP A 367 -14.41 10.02 -7.61
C TRP A 367 -15.74 9.51 -7.04
N ILE A 368 -16.82 9.93 -7.68
CA ILE A 368 -18.18 9.81 -7.15
C ILE A 368 -19.07 8.98 -8.07
N VAL A 369 -20.13 8.42 -7.50
CA VAL A 369 -21.26 7.89 -8.25
C VAL A 369 -22.33 8.99 -8.30
N SER A 370 -22.79 9.32 -9.50
CA SER A 370 -23.86 10.29 -9.69
C SER A 370 -25.05 9.68 -10.42
N HIS A 371 -26.25 9.91 -9.88
CA HIS A 371 -27.52 9.47 -10.45
C HIS A 371 -28.22 10.58 -11.27
N SER A 372 -27.63 11.78 -11.31
CA SER A 372 -28.08 12.95 -12.06
C SER A 372 -26.89 13.64 -12.74
N ASP A 373 -27.17 14.61 -13.61
CA ASP A 373 -26.13 15.51 -14.11
C ASP A 373 -25.61 16.49 -13.04
N GLU A 374 -26.33 16.60 -11.91
CA GLU A 374 -25.90 17.38 -10.74
C GLU A 374 -24.93 16.60 -9.85
N ILE A 375 -23.94 17.31 -9.32
CA ILE A 375 -22.97 16.79 -8.37
C ILE A 375 -23.61 16.82 -6.97
N PRO A 376 -23.38 15.80 -6.12
CA PRO A 376 -23.82 15.86 -4.72
C PRO A 376 -23.33 17.13 -4.03
N ALA A 377 -24.26 17.84 -3.37
CA ALA A 377 -24.02 19.12 -2.70
C ALA A 377 -22.75 19.20 -1.82
N PRO A 378 -22.33 18.16 -1.07
CA PRO A 378 -21.12 18.25 -0.25
C PRO A 378 -19.80 18.16 -1.03
N VAL A 379 -19.80 17.72 -2.29
CA VAL A 379 -18.56 17.48 -3.06
C VAL A 379 -17.79 18.78 -3.34
N PRO A 380 -18.39 19.89 -3.81
CA PRO A 380 -17.66 21.14 -4.02
C PRO A 380 -17.06 21.74 -2.74
N GLU A 381 -17.78 21.65 -1.62
CA GLU A 381 -17.29 22.13 -0.33
C GLU A 381 -16.11 21.28 0.16
N ARG A 382 -16.21 19.94 0.02
CA ARG A 382 -15.12 19.02 0.31
C ARG A 382 -13.87 19.35 -0.50
N LEU A 383 -14.00 19.47 -1.82
CA LEU A 383 -12.89 19.73 -2.71
C LEU A 383 -12.21 21.07 -2.38
N SER A 384 -12.99 22.09 -1.99
CA SER A 384 -12.45 23.36 -1.53
C SER A 384 -11.56 23.19 -0.29
N ALA A 385 -12.06 22.48 0.73
CA ALA A 385 -11.29 22.20 1.95
C ALA A 385 -10.01 21.38 1.65
N MET A 386 -10.09 20.43 0.73
CA MET A 386 -8.92 19.65 0.29
C MET A 386 -7.87 20.54 -0.38
N LEU A 387 -8.29 21.42 -1.28
CA LEU A 387 -7.40 22.31 -2.01
C LEU A 387 -6.70 23.32 -1.08
N GLU A 388 -7.36 23.77 -0.01
CA GLU A 388 -6.75 24.61 1.04
C GLU A 388 -5.61 23.89 1.79
N CYS A 389 -5.64 22.56 1.86
CA CYS A 389 -4.59 21.75 2.47
C CYS A 389 -3.42 21.45 1.52
N ALA A 390 -3.59 21.64 0.21
CA ALA A 390 -2.58 21.30 -0.77
C ALA A 390 -1.42 22.30 -0.76
N VAL A 391 -0.18 21.81 -0.86
CA VAL A 391 0.98 22.69 -1.12
C VAL A 391 1.01 23.13 -2.59
N PRO A 392 1.73 24.21 -2.94
CA PRO A 392 1.80 24.68 -4.33
C PRO A 392 2.27 23.59 -5.31
N GLY A 393 1.48 23.35 -6.36
CA GLY A 393 1.73 22.32 -7.38
C GLY A 393 1.36 20.89 -6.97
N GLN A 394 0.83 20.67 -5.78
CA GLN A 394 0.41 19.36 -5.30
C GLN A 394 -1.04 19.06 -5.73
N CYS A 395 -1.25 17.83 -6.22
CA CYS A 395 -2.57 17.28 -6.39
C CYS A 395 -2.92 16.38 -5.22
N VAL A 396 -4.06 16.66 -4.59
CA VAL A 396 -4.61 15.90 -3.46
C VAL A 396 -5.89 15.18 -3.87
N ALA A 397 -6.16 14.05 -3.26
CA ALA A 397 -7.24 13.15 -3.64
C ALA A 397 -7.99 12.60 -2.43
N THR A 398 -9.27 12.30 -2.64
CA THR A 398 -10.01 11.42 -1.73
C THR A 398 -9.49 10.00 -1.82
N HIS A 399 -9.82 9.17 -0.82
CA HIS A 399 -9.51 7.73 -0.83
C HIS A 399 -10.00 7.06 -2.14
N ALA A 400 -11.21 7.40 -2.58
CA ALA A 400 -11.81 6.84 -3.79
C ALA A 400 -11.01 7.23 -5.04
N ALA A 401 -10.67 8.50 -5.21
CA ALA A 401 -9.92 8.95 -6.39
C ALA A 401 -8.47 8.42 -6.40
N GLY A 402 -7.75 8.51 -5.27
CA GLY A 402 -6.35 8.10 -5.21
C GLY A 402 -6.15 6.62 -5.51
N TYR A 403 -6.82 5.75 -4.75
CA TYR A 403 -6.73 4.31 -4.98
C TYR A 403 -7.49 3.87 -6.24
N GLY A 404 -8.52 4.59 -6.66
CA GLY A 404 -9.20 4.33 -7.94
C GLY A 404 -8.29 4.52 -9.15
N LEU A 405 -7.47 5.58 -9.15
CA LEU A 405 -6.44 5.79 -10.17
C LEU A 405 -5.44 4.64 -10.17
N LEU A 406 -4.90 4.29 -9.01
CA LEU A 406 -3.91 3.22 -8.88
C LEU A 406 -4.48 1.87 -9.37
N GLY A 407 -5.70 1.52 -8.95
CA GLY A 407 -6.34 0.27 -9.35
C GLY A 407 -6.70 0.19 -10.84
N SER A 408 -6.86 1.35 -11.49
CA SER A 408 -7.08 1.49 -12.93
C SER A 408 -5.78 1.35 -13.75
N GLY A 409 -4.65 1.13 -13.10
CA GLY A 409 -3.37 0.84 -13.75
C GLY A 409 -2.53 2.07 -14.09
N PHE A 410 -2.86 3.24 -13.53
CA PHE A 410 -2.00 4.41 -13.66
C PHE A 410 -0.72 4.24 -12.83
N ASP A 411 0.41 4.63 -13.40
CA ASP A 411 1.68 4.69 -12.70
C ASP A 411 1.76 6.00 -11.92
N LEU A 412 1.33 5.96 -10.66
CA LEU A 412 1.42 7.06 -9.72
C LEU A 412 1.73 6.54 -8.33
N ARG A 413 2.18 7.45 -7.45
CA ARG A 413 2.24 7.19 -6.01
C ARG A 413 1.11 7.90 -5.30
N VAL A 414 0.43 7.15 -4.43
CA VAL A 414 -0.59 7.67 -3.51
C VAL A 414 0.03 7.65 -2.11
N GLU A 415 0.12 8.80 -1.46
CA GLU A 415 0.67 8.91 -0.11
C GLU A 415 -0.33 9.57 0.84
N SER A 416 -0.32 9.18 2.11
CA SER A 416 -1.12 9.89 3.11
C SER A 416 -0.59 11.31 3.30
N ALA A 417 -1.46 12.30 3.11
CA ALA A 417 -1.24 13.69 3.45
C ALA A 417 -1.76 14.01 4.87
N GLY A 418 -2.19 13.00 5.63
CA GLY A 418 -2.80 13.13 6.95
C GLY A 418 -4.33 13.17 6.91
N ASP A 419 -4.93 13.47 8.06
CA ASP A 419 -6.38 13.61 8.17
C ASP A 419 -6.81 15.08 8.08
N MET A 420 -7.81 15.35 7.25
CA MET A 420 -8.42 16.66 7.08
C MET A 420 -9.77 16.71 7.80
N ARG A 421 -9.99 17.78 8.57
CA ARG A 421 -11.31 18.10 9.14
C ARG A 421 -12.04 19.07 8.22
N TRP A 422 -13.30 18.77 7.90
CA TRP A 422 -14.18 19.61 7.08
C TRP A 422 -15.64 19.52 7.59
N ALA A 423 -16.58 20.18 6.93
CA ALA A 423 -17.98 20.20 7.35
C ALA A 423 -18.63 18.81 7.45
N GLY A 424 -18.19 17.86 6.60
CA GLY A 424 -18.63 16.47 6.62
C GLY A 424 -17.91 15.56 7.63
N GLY A 425 -17.00 16.08 8.45
CA GLY A 425 -16.29 15.34 9.50
C GLY A 425 -14.78 15.26 9.30
N LEU A 426 -14.17 14.18 9.80
CA LEU A 426 -12.75 13.89 9.60
C LEU A 426 -12.61 12.90 8.45
N MET A 427 -11.67 13.12 7.54
CA MET A 427 -11.38 12.18 6.46
C MET A 427 -9.88 12.14 6.14
N PRO A 428 -9.36 10.99 5.69
CA PRO A 428 -7.99 10.92 5.20
C PRO A 428 -7.86 11.69 3.88
N LEU A 429 -6.74 12.39 3.73
CA LEU A 429 -6.33 13.10 2.53
C LEU A 429 -5.12 12.39 1.92
N TYR A 430 -5.08 12.29 0.59
CA TYR A 430 -3.96 11.65 -0.11
C TYR A 430 -3.29 12.62 -1.06
N ALA A 431 -1.97 12.57 -1.15
CA ALA A 431 -1.20 13.26 -2.17
C ALA A 431 -0.89 12.31 -3.34
N LEU A 432 -0.96 12.83 -4.56
CA LEU A 432 -0.65 12.11 -5.79
C LEU A 432 0.69 12.60 -6.36
N PHE A 433 1.58 11.68 -6.74
CA PHE A 433 2.90 11.97 -7.32
C PHE A 433 3.19 11.15 -8.57
#